data_AF-A0A8S9IRI7-F1
#
_entry.id   AF-A0A8S9IRI7-F1
#
_cell.length_a   1.000
_cell.length_b   1.000
_cell.length_c   1.000
_cell.angle_alpha   90.00
_cell.angle_beta   90.00
_cell.angle_gamma   90.00
#
_symmetry.space_group_name_H-M   'P 1'
#
loop_
_entity.id
_entity.type
_entity.pdbx_description
1 polymer ?
#
loop_
_entity_poly.entity_id
_entity_poly.type
_entity_poly.pdbx_seq_one_letter_code
_entity_poly.pdbx_strand_id
1 'polypeptide(L)'
;MLEVVSGKKPSYALDKENQSNYNNSIVNWLWELYRNENIMDAADPRMGSSFNVDEMKSVLLLGLACCHPNPNQRPSMKTVLKVLTGETSPPDVPTERPAFVWPAMPPSFSDVDYSLTGSQINSVTELTGR
;
A
#
# COMPACT_ATOMS: atom_id res chain seq x y z
N MET A 1 -2.93 5.25 -12.14
CA MET A 1 -3.36 3.89 -12.55
C MET A 1 -4.64 3.48 -11.84
N LEU A 2 -4.64 3.40 -10.50
CA LEU A 2 -5.83 2.97 -9.73
C LEU A 2 -7.10 3.76 -10.04
N GLU A 3 -6.99 5.08 -10.22
CA GLU A 3 -8.13 5.92 -10.61
C GLU A 3 -8.77 5.51 -11.94
N VAL A 4 -7.94 5.11 -12.92
CA VAL A 4 -8.38 4.75 -14.27
C VAL A 4 -9.06 3.38 -14.23
N VAL A 5 -8.41 2.38 -13.63
CA VAL A 5 -8.96 1.01 -13.60
C VAL A 5 -10.14 0.86 -12.67
N SER A 6 -10.30 1.75 -11.68
CA SER A 6 -11.43 1.70 -10.73
C SER A 6 -12.53 2.71 -11.03
N GLY A 7 -12.29 3.68 -11.94
CA GLY A 7 -13.22 4.77 -12.22
C GLY A 7 -13.49 5.70 -11.02
N LYS A 8 -12.67 5.62 -9.97
CA LYS A 8 -12.84 6.31 -8.68
C LYS A 8 -11.80 7.42 -8.53
N LYS A 9 -12.18 8.49 -7.83
CA LYS A 9 -11.24 9.56 -7.45
C LYS A 9 -10.25 9.08 -6.39
N PRO A 10 -9.04 9.67 -6.31
CA PRO A 10 -8.01 9.26 -5.34
C PRO A 10 -8.44 9.45 -3.88
N SER A 11 -9.24 10.50 -3.63
CA SER A 11 -10.03 10.62 -2.41
C SER A 11 -11.29 9.77 -2.59
N TYR A 12 -11.28 8.60 -1.97
CA TYR A 12 -12.43 7.73 -1.92
C TYR A 12 -13.24 8.09 -0.68
N ALA A 13 -14.20 9.00 -0.85
CA ALA A 13 -15.21 9.23 0.17
C ALA A 13 -16.13 8.00 0.17
N LEU A 14 -16.06 7.21 1.23
CA LEU A 14 -17.19 6.34 1.56
C LEU A 14 -18.32 7.26 2.02
N ASP A 15 -19.53 7.03 1.52
CA ASP A 15 -20.76 7.72 1.94
C ASP A 15 -21.18 7.33 3.37
N LYS A 16 -20.21 7.17 4.29
CA LYS A 16 -20.39 6.80 5.68
C LYS A 16 -19.96 7.98 6.55
N GLU A 17 -20.97 8.63 7.10
CA GLU A 17 -21.01 9.80 7.97
C GLU A 17 -20.08 9.80 9.21
N ASN A 18 -19.15 8.85 9.38
CA ASN A 18 -18.35 8.73 10.61
C ASN A 18 -16.97 8.06 10.48
N GLN A 19 -16.33 8.06 9.31
CA GLN A 19 -14.97 7.53 9.19
C GLN A 19 -13.95 8.66 9.00
N SER A 20 -13.00 8.72 9.93
CA SER A 20 -11.85 9.62 9.93
C SER A 20 -11.23 9.75 8.54
N ASN A 21 -11.00 10.99 8.08
CA ASN A 21 -10.43 11.35 6.77
C ASN A 21 -9.18 10.55 6.35
N TYR A 22 -8.44 9.97 7.31
CA TYR A 22 -7.25 9.14 7.07
C TYR A 22 -7.52 7.85 6.29
N ASN A 23 -8.75 7.31 6.36
CA ASN A 23 -9.12 6.05 5.70
C ASN A 23 -9.69 6.25 4.28
N ASN A 24 -9.94 7.50 3.86
CA ASN A 24 -10.61 7.84 2.60
C ASN A 24 -9.70 7.80 1.36
N SER A 25 -8.74 6.88 1.32
CA SER A 25 -7.87 6.69 0.16
C SER A 25 -8.32 5.50 -0.67
N ILE A 26 -8.37 5.65 -1.99
CA ILE A 26 -8.57 4.54 -2.93
C ILE A 26 -7.58 3.38 -2.67
N VAL A 27 -6.38 3.70 -2.19
CA VAL A 27 -5.35 2.72 -1.85
C VAL A 27 -5.76 1.89 -0.63
N ASN A 28 -6.32 2.51 0.41
CA ASN A 28 -6.76 1.79 1.61
C ASN A 28 -7.93 0.85 1.28
N TRP A 29 -8.91 1.35 0.52
CA TRP A 29 -10.02 0.53 0.05
C TRP A 29 -9.56 -0.66 -0.81
N LEU A 30 -8.59 -0.45 -1.71
CA LEU A 30 -8.04 -1.54 -2.51
C LEU A 30 -7.30 -2.58 -1.66
N TRP A 31 -6.60 -2.14 -0.61
CA TRP A 31 -5.98 -3.03 0.38
C TRP A 31 -7.01 -3.89 1.12
N GLU A 32 -8.18 -3.34 1.47
CA GLU A 32 -9.28 -4.10 2.08
C GLU A 32 -9.83 -5.15 1.12
N LEU A 33 -10.05 -4.79 -0.14
CA LEU A 33 -10.48 -5.75 -1.17
C LEU A 33 -9.45 -6.86 -1.38
N TYR A 34 -8.16 -6.52 -1.43
CA TYR A 34 -7.10 -7.49 -1.62
C TYR A 34 -6.97 -8.45 -0.44
N ARG A 35 -7.05 -7.94 0.80
CA ARG A 35 -7.09 -8.75 2.02
C ARG A 35 -8.24 -9.77 2.00
N ASN A 36 -9.39 -9.37 1.46
CA ASN A 36 -10.59 -10.21 1.37
C ASN A 36 -10.63 -11.10 0.12
N GLU A 37 -9.52 -11.22 -0.62
CA GLU A 37 -9.41 -11.98 -1.89
C GLU A 37 -10.34 -11.50 -3.02
N ASN A 38 -10.95 -10.33 -2.86
CA ASN A 38 -11.94 -9.74 -3.77
C ASN A 38 -11.37 -8.55 -4.55
N ILE A 39 -10.09 -8.57 -4.89
CA ILE A 39 -9.42 -7.45 -5.54
C ILE A 39 -10.09 -7.04 -6.87
N MET A 40 -10.73 -7.98 -7.56
CA MET A 40 -11.42 -7.73 -8.84
C MET A 40 -12.64 -6.82 -8.71
N ASP A 41 -13.23 -6.71 -7.51
CA ASP A 41 -14.33 -5.76 -7.24
C ASP A 41 -13.86 -4.30 -7.36
N ALA A 42 -12.55 -4.08 -7.46
CA ALA A 42 -11.99 -2.78 -7.71
C ALA A 42 -12.15 -2.30 -9.16
N ALA A 43 -12.39 -3.20 -10.11
CA ALA A 43 -12.50 -2.84 -11.52
C ALA A 43 -13.69 -1.91 -11.79
N ASP A 44 -13.50 -0.92 -12.66
CA ASP A 44 -14.54 0.03 -13.06
C ASP A 44 -15.69 -0.73 -13.72
N PRO A 45 -16.92 -0.68 -13.16
CA PRO A 45 -18.07 -1.39 -13.71
C PRO A 45 -18.37 -1.01 -15.17
N ARG A 46 -17.97 0.20 -15.60
CA ARG A 46 -18.15 0.68 -16.98
C ARG A 46 -17.27 -0.04 -17.99
N MET A 47 -16.24 -0.75 -17.55
CA MET A 47 -15.38 -1.55 -18.42
C MET A 47 -16.02 -2.87 -18.84
N GLY A 48 -17.06 -3.35 -18.15
CA GLY A 48 -17.76 -4.59 -18.51
C GLY A 48 -16.81 -5.76 -18.72
N SER A 49 -16.89 -6.41 -19.88
CA SER A 49 -16.02 -7.53 -20.29
C SER A 49 -14.89 -7.12 -21.25
N SER A 50 -14.49 -5.85 -21.26
CA SER A 50 -13.48 -5.31 -22.20
C SER A 50 -12.04 -5.56 -21.78
N PHE A 51 -11.81 -6.27 -20.67
CA PHE A 51 -10.48 -6.56 -20.14
C PHE A 51 -10.28 -8.04 -19.87
N ASN A 52 -9.04 -8.50 -20.00
CA ASN A 52 -8.65 -9.80 -19.52
C ASN A 52 -8.53 -9.76 -17.97
N VAL A 53 -9.09 -10.77 -17.31
CA VAL A 53 -9.14 -10.86 -15.83
C VAL A 53 -7.74 -10.85 -15.21
N ASP A 54 -6.79 -11.57 -15.82
CA ASP A 54 -5.41 -11.67 -15.33
C ASP A 54 -4.64 -10.36 -15.54
N GLU A 55 -4.89 -9.66 -16.66
CA GLU A 55 -4.32 -8.35 -16.91
C GLU A 55 -4.84 -7.32 -15.90
N MET A 56 -6.16 -7.29 -15.66
CA MET A 56 -6.75 -6.39 -14.67
C MET A 56 -6.22 -6.67 -13.27
N LYS A 57 -6.17 -7.95 -12.86
CA LYS A 57 -5.58 -8.34 -11.59
C LYS A 57 -4.12 -7.90 -11.48
N SER A 58 -3.35 -8.07 -12.56
CA SER A 58 -1.94 -7.65 -12.60
C SER A 58 -1.78 -6.15 -12.43
N VAL A 59 -2.64 -5.35 -13.07
CA VAL A 59 -2.63 -3.89 -12.95
C VAL A 59 -3.03 -3.45 -11.54
N LEU A 60 -4.02 -4.09 -10.92
CA LEU A 60 -4.44 -3.79 -9.54
C LEU A 60 -3.34 -4.11 -8.52
N LEU A 61 -2.68 -5.26 -8.64
CA LEU A 61 -1.53 -5.63 -7.81
C LEU A 61 -0.35 -4.69 -8.01
N LEU A 62 -0.04 -4.33 -9.27
CA LEU A 62 1.00 -3.37 -9.59
C LEU A 62 0.71 -1.99 -8.97
N GLY A 63 -0.56 -1.57 -8.97
CA GLY A 63 -1.01 -0.37 -8.29
C GLY A 63 -0.76 -0.40 -6.78
N LEU A 64 -1.06 -1.52 -6.11
CA LEU A 64 -0.73 -1.70 -4.69
C LEU A 64 0.78 -1.65 -4.43
N ALA A 65 1.59 -2.33 -5.25
CA ALA A 65 3.04 -2.30 -5.15
C ALA A 65 3.62 -0.89 -5.32
N CYS A 66 3.10 -0.11 -6.28
CA CYS A 66 3.50 1.28 -6.49
C CYS A 66 3.16 2.18 -5.30
N CYS A 67 2.08 1.86 -4.58
CA CYS A 67 1.63 2.60 -3.40
C CYS A 67 2.17 2.03 -2.08
N HIS A 68 3.23 1.22 -2.11
CA HIS A 68 3.81 0.65 -0.90
C HIS A 68 4.25 1.77 0.08
N PRO A 69 3.95 1.66 1.39
CA PRO A 69 4.26 2.70 2.36
C PRO A 69 5.77 2.95 2.50
N ASN A 70 6.58 1.88 2.47
CA ASN A 70 8.05 2.01 2.36
C ASN A 70 8.45 2.33 0.90
N PRO A 71 9.13 3.46 0.62
CA PRO A 71 9.54 3.85 -0.73
C PRO A 71 10.54 2.89 -1.38
N ASN A 72 11.39 2.21 -0.60
CA ASN A 72 12.40 1.28 -1.13
C ASN A 72 11.80 -0.02 -1.67
N GLN A 73 10.55 -0.31 -1.32
CA GLN A 73 9.82 -1.49 -1.80
C GLN A 73 8.97 -1.17 -3.05
N ARG A 74 8.89 0.09 -3.46
CA ARG A 74 8.12 0.48 -4.66
C ARG A 74 8.89 0.04 -5.91
N PRO A 75 8.22 -0.54 -6.92
CA PRO A 75 8.87 -0.91 -8.16
C PRO A 75 9.39 0.33 -8.91
N SER A 76 10.50 0.16 -9.63
CA SER A 76 11.01 1.19 -10.54
C SER A 76 10.05 1.41 -11.72
N MET A 77 10.05 2.59 -12.33
CA MET A 77 9.20 2.86 -13.50
C MET A 77 9.50 1.92 -14.68
N LYS A 78 10.76 1.47 -14.81
CA LYS A 78 11.15 0.45 -15.80
C LYS A 78 10.43 -0.88 -15.54
N THR A 79 10.35 -1.31 -14.29
CA THR A 79 9.61 -2.52 -13.89
C THR A 79 8.12 -2.35 -14.15
N VAL A 80 7.55 -1.20 -13.75
CA VAL A 80 6.13 -0.87 -13.99
C VAL A 80 5.79 -0.98 -15.47
N LEU A 81 6.62 -0.43 -16.36
CA LEU A 81 6.40 -0.52 -17.80
C LEU A 81 6.42 -1.97 -18.30
N LYS A 82 7.41 -2.77 -17.87
CA LYS A 82 7.48 -4.19 -18.25
C LYS A 82 6.25 -4.99 -17.84
N VAL A 83 5.70 -4.70 -16.66
CA VAL A 83 4.46 -5.38 -16.22
C VAL A 83 3.28 -4.94 -17.08
N LEU A 84 3.17 -3.64 -17.36
CA LEU A 84 2.11 -3.08 -18.20
C LEU A 84 2.17 -3.56 -19.66
N THR A 85 3.35 -3.87 -20.19
CA THR A 85 3.53 -4.43 -21.55
C THR A 85 3.42 -5.95 -21.58
N GLY A 86 3.18 -6.61 -20.44
CA GLY A 86 3.10 -8.07 -20.33
C GLY A 86 4.44 -8.79 -20.43
N GLU A 87 5.57 -8.08 -20.37
CA GLU A 87 6.91 -8.68 -20.40
C GLU A 87 7.27 -9.41 -19.10
N THR A 88 6.65 -9.05 -17.97
CA THR A 88 6.91 -9.67 -16.66
C THR A 88 5.66 -9.62 -15.78
N SER A 89 5.57 -10.55 -14.81
CA SER A 89 4.52 -10.54 -13.80
C SER A 89 4.67 -9.36 -12.83
N PRO A 90 3.57 -8.89 -12.19
CA PRO A 90 3.64 -7.90 -11.13
C PRO A 90 4.50 -8.39 -9.95
N PRO A 91 5.11 -7.47 -9.18
CA PRO A 91 5.79 -7.82 -7.94
C PRO A 91 4.85 -8.47 -6.92
N ASP A 92 5.38 -9.33 -6.07
CA ASP A 92 4.62 -9.91 -4.96
C ASP A 92 4.23 -8.82 -3.95
N VAL A 93 2.94 -8.77 -3.63
CA VAL A 93 2.38 -7.83 -2.65
C VAL A 93 1.82 -8.64 -1.48
N PRO A 94 2.22 -8.35 -0.22
CA PRO A 94 1.67 -9.02 0.95
C PRO A 94 0.15 -8.79 1.01
N THR A 95 -0.64 -9.71 1.54
CA THR A 95 -2.10 -9.59 1.62
C THR A 95 -2.58 -8.58 2.66
N GLU A 96 -1.72 -8.22 3.60
CA GLU A 96 -1.96 -7.15 4.57
C GLU A 96 -1.11 -5.92 4.25
N ARG A 97 -1.72 -4.74 4.43
CA ARG A 97 -1.01 -3.48 4.26
C ARG A 97 0.12 -3.39 5.29
N PRO A 98 1.39 -3.30 4.87
CA PRO A 98 2.49 -3.17 5.81
C PRO A 98 2.40 -1.84 6.56
N ALA A 99 2.75 -1.86 7.84
CA ALA A 99 2.92 -0.62 8.60
C ALA A 99 4.03 0.22 7.96
N PHE A 100 3.86 1.54 7.95
CA PHE A 100 4.98 2.43 7.67
C PHE A 100 5.94 2.36 8.85
N VAL A 101 7.14 1.83 8.65
CA VAL A 101 8.17 1.71 9.69
C VAL A 101 9.27 2.74 9.42
N TRP A 102 9.52 3.62 10.40
CA TRP A 102 10.62 4.60 10.38
C TRP A 102 11.23 4.74 11.78
N PRO A 103 12.57 4.71 11.95
CA PRO A 103 13.60 4.44 10.95
C PRO A 103 13.65 2.95 10.57
N ALA A 104 14.25 2.64 9.42
CA ALA A 104 14.64 1.27 9.13
C ALA A 104 15.66 0.84 10.18
N MET A 105 15.38 -0.21 10.96
CA MET A 105 16.45 -0.82 11.75
C MET A 105 17.55 -1.23 10.77
N PRO A 106 18.80 -0.77 10.95
CA PRO A 106 19.89 -1.26 10.15
C PRO A 106 20.01 -2.79 10.39
N PRO A 107 20.42 -3.57 9.38
CA PRO A 107 20.53 -5.03 9.47
C PRO A 107 21.51 -5.54 10.56
N SER A 108 22.12 -4.65 11.35
CA SER A 108 23.11 -4.95 12.38
C SER A 108 22.54 -5.24 13.78
N PHE A 109 21.20 -5.34 13.95
CA PHE A 109 20.58 -5.55 15.28
C PHE A 109 19.60 -6.74 15.34
N SER A 110 19.74 -7.74 14.47
CA SER A 110 18.85 -8.91 14.48
C SER A 110 19.09 -9.92 15.61
N ASP A 111 20.12 -9.75 16.44
CA ASP A 111 20.41 -10.64 17.57
C ASP A 111 20.18 -9.96 18.92
N VAL A 112 18.93 -9.57 19.22
CA VAL A 112 18.53 -9.28 20.60
C VAL A 112 17.17 -9.90 20.91
N ASP A 113 17.21 -10.98 21.69
CA ASP A 113 16.07 -11.70 22.22
C ASP A 113 15.35 -10.81 23.25
N TYR A 114 14.24 -10.18 22.86
CA TYR A 114 13.45 -9.32 23.75
C TYR A 114 12.55 -10.17 24.64
N SER A 115 13.15 -10.76 25.68
CA SER A 115 12.43 -11.12 26.89
C SER A 115 12.55 -9.98 27.91
N LEU A 116 11.40 -9.58 28.46
CA LEU A 116 11.18 -8.76 29.67
C LEU A 116 10.93 -7.25 29.48
N THR A 117 9.64 -6.91 29.43
CA THR A 117 8.93 -6.03 30.38
C THR A 117 9.79 -5.04 31.19
N GLY A 118 9.58 -3.73 31.00
CA GLY A 118 10.01 -2.74 31.99
C GLY A 118 10.10 -1.30 31.50
N SER A 119 8.98 -0.58 31.56
CA SER A 119 8.82 0.83 31.99
C SER A 119 9.98 1.83 31.78
N GLN A 120 9.74 2.89 31.00
CA GLN A 120 9.61 4.30 31.44
C GLN A 120 9.92 5.27 30.29
N ILE A 121 8.86 5.91 29.83
CA ILE A 121 8.88 7.21 29.15
C ILE A 121 9.52 8.25 30.07
N ASN A 122 10.57 8.93 29.61
CA ASN A 122 11.02 10.18 30.23
C ASN A 122 11.17 11.30 29.20
N SER A 123 10.74 12.45 29.68
CA SER A 123 10.35 13.69 29.01
C SER A 123 11.53 14.60 28.65
N VAL A 124 11.29 15.45 27.64
CA VAL A 124 11.68 16.87 27.49
C VAL A 124 12.84 17.41 28.35
N THR A 125 13.86 17.98 27.70
CA THR A 125 14.54 19.20 28.17
C THR A 125 14.97 20.12 27.01
N GLU A 126 14.88 21.42 27.29
CA GLU A 126 15.12 22.59 26.43
C GLU A 126 16.60 23.00 26.24
N LEU A 127 16.81 23.80 25.18
CA LEU A 127 17.70 24.98 24.99
C LEU A 127 19.13 25.02 25.57
N THR A 128 20.11 25.19 24.66
CA THR A 128 21.22 26.19 24.66
C THR A 128 22.07 25.90 23.40
N GLY A 129 22.41 26.81 22.49
CA GLY A 129 22.86 28.18 22.66
C GLY A 129 24.34 28.24 22.31
N ARG A 130 24.68 28.73 21.11
CA ARG A 130 25.92 29.46 20.78
C ARG A 130 25.78 30.15 19.44
#